data_AF-A0AAU5G7X2-F1
#
_entry.id   AF-A0AAU5G7X2-F1
#
_cell.length_a   1.000
_cell.length_b   1.000
_cell.length_c   1.000
_cell.angle_alpha   90.00
_cell.angle_beta   90.00
_cell.angle_gamma   90.00
#
_symmetry.space_group_name_H-M   'P 1'
#
loop_
_entity.id
_entity.type
_entity.pdbx_description
1 polymer ?
#
loop_
_entity_poly.entity_id
_entity_poly.type
_entity_poly.pdbx_seq_one_letter_code
_entity_poly.pdbx_strand_id
1 'polypeptide(L)'
;MTLNGAGTRSNGSGGDLFAPYASRPHLRITTVYSTSWVCDPDQFPPNGHTPTDALAFGRLAPFYEMARNQLPRVLRKESLDCASLVCQRWQPGAPTAATLWHFLHPSGQVLVALTMDVPLGLVESVPLMEDLYYASIQCSGVPLERLAGERVGHRPEHAQGQTPSFLPERHQLVFRSVASPEDAPDDDTIQRVIYRSDLPYRPEHSSITYPAELNRRPTTVGALGPYASLICGHQDYIENCVLLSAVQTVGSAARLREIREVAYAYGHRYRARSDGERNMHRRRTMLESISEGLSHLELELSYSVEAGGDIGTLVPALRVESFHNALYAAMGLTERSTTIGQMLSRLSNAIAAELTSVESAEQRAGDRRRIRTVVAVTFVTTVTGTLSLLFGFFGINARQVDEHRSMFDDSYTPIYALIALILACAVGIFGGMRLHERWTERRERSRIRTWETIHGLLAREFGAVILDPARMATSPPTPTVPGSRTRPPDEEPQPSGTPTQ
;
A
#
# COMPACT_ATOMS: atom_id res chain seq x y z
N MET A 1 -42.22 -8.80 2.02
CA MET A 1 -42.22 -7.42 1.48
C MET A 1 -40.80 -6.90 1.62
N THR A 2 -40.08 -6.83 0.50
CA THR A 2 -38.62 -6.68 0.42
C THR A 2 -38.20 -5.21 0.38
N LEU A 3 -37.51 -4.74 1.41
CA LEU A 3 -36.84 -3.44 1.46
C LEU A 3 -35.38 -3.62 1.02
N ASN A 4 -35.06 -3.09 -0.17
CA ASN A 4 -33.69 -2.98 -0.68
C ASN A 4 -32.94 -1.89 0.11
N GLY A 5 -32.15 -2.31 1.10
CA GLY A 5 -31.16 -1.48 1.79
C GLY A 5 -29.86 -1.41 1.01
N ALA A 6 -29.84 -0.64 -0.07
CA ALA A 6 -28.63 -0.17 -0.74
C ALA A 6 -29.06 1.08 -1.54
N GLY A 7 -28.27 2.15 -1.45
CA GLY A 7 -28.57 3.48 -1.98
C GLY A 7 -29.52 3.49 -3.17
N THR A 8 -30.61 4.24 -3.02
CA THR A 8 -31.56 4.55 -4.08
C THR A 8 -30.79 4.91 -5.35
N ARG A 9 -30.71 3.95 -6.28
CA ARG A 9 -30.41 4.23 -7.69
C ARG A 9 -31.60 5.03 -8.20
N SER A 10 -31.61 6.35 -7.97
CA SER A 10 -32.34 7.23 -8.85
C SER A 10 -31.57 7.25 -10.17
N ASN A 11 -31.82 6.24 -11.01
CA ASN A 11 -31.55 6.38 -12.43
C ASN A 11 -32.30 7.63 -12.87
N GLY A 12 -31.55 8.65 -13.28
CA GLY A 12 -32.11 9.89 -13.81
C GLY A 12 -32.87 9.59 -15.10
N SER A 13 -34.14 9.21 -14.95
CA SER A 13 -35.15 9.25 -15.99
C SER A 13 -36.31 10.07 -15.46
N GLY A 14 -36.16 11.39 -15.49
CA GLY A 14 -37.23 12.32 -15.13
C GLY A 14 -36.73 13.67 -14.64
N GLY A 15 -36.74 14.67 -15.53
CA GLY A 15 -37.25 16.03 -15.30
C GLY A 15 -36.70 16.95 -14.20
N ASP A 16 -35.96 16.50 -13.21
CA ASP A 16 -35.52 17.37 -12.11
C ASP A 16 -34.16 18.02 -12.40
N LEU A 17 -34.16 19.35 -12.49
CA LEU A 17 -32.97 20.19 -12.66
C LEU A 17 -31.97 20.05 -11.49
N PHE A 18 -32.41 19.53 -10.35
CA PHE A 18 -31.62 19.41 -9.13
C PHE A 18 -31.67 17.99 -8.56
N ALA A 19 -30.51 17.45 -8.19
CA ALA A 19 -30.43 16.17 -7.51
C ALA A 19 -31.11 16.25 -6.13
N PRO A 20 -31.91 15.23 -5.74
CA PRO A 20 -32.63 15.23 -4.47
C PRO A 20 -31.66 15.20 -3.28
N TYR A 21 -32.12 15.75 -2.16
CA TYR A 21 -31.46 15.59 -0.87
C TYR A 21 -31.54 14.15 -0.40
N ALA A 22 -30.53 13.70 0.35
CA ALA A 22 -30.59 12.42 1.03
C ALA A 22 -31.78 12.44 1.99
N SER A 23 -32.74 11.55 1.76
CA SER A 23 -33.87 11.34 2.67
C SER A 23 -33.74 9.95 3.27
N ARG A 24 -33.39 9.90 4.56
CA ARG A 24 -33.34 8.66 5.33
C ARG A 24 -34.00 8.83 6.70
N PRO A 25 -34.79 7.84 7.13
CA PRO A 25 -35.37 7.84 8.48
C PRO A 25 -34.35 7.44 9.55
N HIS A 26 -33.18 6.91 9.16
CA HIS A 26 -32.20 6.31 10.06
C HIS A 26 -30.85 7.04 9.99
N LEU A 27 -30.13 7.03 11.11
CA LEU A 27 -28.75 7.47 11.17
C LEU A 27 -27.87 6.46 10.43
N ARG A 28 -27.00 6.93 9.54
CA ARG A 28 -26.01 6.07 8.88
C ARG A 28 -24.63 6.33 9.47
N ILE A 29 -23.98 5.29 9.97
CA ILE A 29 -22.61 5.36 10.48
C ILE A 29 -21.73 4.50 9.60
N THR A 30 -20.69 5.07 9.02
CA THR A 30 -19.67 4.32 8.29
C THR A 30 -18.33 4.47 8.99
N THR A 31 -17.74 3.34 9.42
CA THR A 31 -16.38 3.34 9.95
C THR A 31 -15.44 2.76 8.90
N VAL A 32 -14.42 3.53 8.53
CA VAL A 32 -13.34 3.12 7.64
C VAL A 32 -12.15 2.69 8.48
N TYR A 33 -11.66 1.48 8.24
CA TYR A 33 -10.50 0.86 8.86
C TYR A 33 -9.41 0.66 7.81
N SER A 34 -8.21 1.12 8.13
CA SER A 34 -7.02 0.66 7.42
C SER A 34 -6.61 -0.74 7.87
N THR A 35 -5.92 -1.48 7.00
CA THR A 35 -5.50 -2.86 7.26
C THR A 35 -4.05 -3.07 6.87
N SER A 36 -3.41 -4.11 7.42
CA SER A 36 -2.07 -4.53 6.97
C SER A 36 -2.08 -5.31 5.64
N TRP A 37 -3.23 -5.42 4.98
CA TRP A 37 -3.38 -6.18 3.75
C TRP A 37 -3.01 -5.32 2.54
N VAL A 38 -2.20 -5.88 1.65
CA VAL A 38 -1.72 -5.21 0.44
C VAL A 38 -1.90 -6.10 -0.77
N CYS A 39 -2.35 -5.51 -1.88
CA CYS A 39 -2.52 -6.14 -3.17
C CYS A 39 -1.78 -5.32 -4.23
N ASP A 40 -1.28 -5.98 -5.28
CA ASP A 40 -0.74 -5.26 -6.44
C ASP A 40 -1.90 -4.59 -7.19
N PRO A 41 -1.93 -3.25 -7.30
CA PRO A 41 -3.00 -2.53 -7.98
C PRO A 41 -3.04 -2.79 -9.49
N ASP A 42 -1.92 -3.20 -10.10
CA ASP A 42 -1.81 -3.45 -11.55
C ASP A 42 -2.27 -4.87 -11.93
N GLN A 43 -2.28 -5.80 -10.97
CA GLN A 43 -2.74 -7.18 -11.19
C GLN A 43 -4.26 -7.32 -11.04
N PHE A 44 -4.94 -6.32 -10.48
CA PHE A 44 -6.39 -6.29 -10.51
C PHE A 44 -6.86 -5.95 -11.93
N PRO A 45 -7.74 -6.76 -12.54
CA PRO A 45 -8.16 -6.51 -13.90
C PRO A 45 -8.74 -5.09 -14.02
N PRO A 46 -8.41 -4.33 -15.09
CA PRO A 46 -8.99 -3.01 -15.33
C PRO A 46 -10.52 -3.04 -15.52
N ASN A 47 -11.11 -4.23 -15.60
CA ASN A 47 -12.54 -4.51 -15.67
C ASN A 47 -13.16 -4.85 -14.29
N GLY A 48 -12.42 -4.67 -13.18
CA GLY A 48 -13.00 -4.69 -11.84
C GLY A 48 -14.07 -3.61 -11.70
N HIS A 49 -15.01 -3.79 -10.77
CA HIS A 49 -16.08 -2.82 -10.53
C HIS A 49 -15.50 -1.42 -10.34
N THR A 50 -15.92 -0.47 -11.19
CA THR A 50 -15.49 0.91 -11.04
C THR A 50 -16.12 1.48 -9.76
N PRO A 51 -15.57 2.55 -9.17
CA PRO A 51 -16.22 3.23 -8.06
C PRO A 51 -17.67 3.59 -8.39
N THR A 52 -17.97 3.96 -9.65
CA THR A 52 -19.32 4.34 -10.08
C THR A 52 -20.28 3.15 -10.22
N ASP A 53 -19.79 1.91 -10.34
CA ASP A 53 -20.64 0.72 -10.32
C ASP A 53 -21.30 0.49 -8.96
N ALA A 54 -20.56 0.81 -7.89
CA ALA A 54 -20.93 0.51 -6.51
C ALA A 54 -21.46 1.72 -5.72
N LEU A 55 -21.00 2.93 -6.07
CA LEU A 55 -21.36 4.21 -5.44
C LEU A 55 -21.98 5.18 -6.45
N ALA A 56 -23.05 5.85 -6.04
CA ALA A 56 -23.71 6.85 -6.89
C ALA A 56 -23.05 8.22 -6.70
N PHE A 57 -22.24 8.66 -7.67
CA PHE A 57 -21.60 9.99 -7.65
C PHE A 57 -22.41 11.08 -8.40
N GLY A 58 -23.58 10.71 -8.95
CA GLY A 58 -24.45 11.62 -9.68
C GLY A 58 -23.70 12.33 -10.80
N ARG A 59 -23.82 13.66 -10.86
CA ARG A 59 -23.12 14.49 -11.87
C ARG A 59 -21.59 14.44 -11.80
N LEU A 60 -21.01 13.92 -10.72
CA LEU A 60 -19.56 13.83 -10.55
C LEU A 60 -18.98 12.52 -11.08
N ALA A 61 -19.80 11.53 -11.44
CA ALA A 61 -19.37 10.22 -11.90
C ALA A 61 -18.29 10.25 -13.01
N PRO A 62 -18.38 11.11 -14.06
CA PRO A 62 -17.35 11.15 -15.10
C PRO A 62 -15.95 11.51 -14.59
N PHE A 63 -15.85 12.36 -13.57
CA PHE A 63 -14.57 12.78 -12.99
C PHE A 63 -13.93 11.65 -12.18
N TYR A 64 -14.74 10.90 -11.41
CA TYR A 64 -14.29 9.72 -10.69
C TYR A 64 -13.80 8.61 -11.64
N GLU A 65 -14.45 8.43 -12.79
CA GLU A 65 -13.99 7.48 -13.83
C GLU A 65 -12.66 7.90 -14.45
N MET A 66 -12.48 9.19 -14.75
CA MET A 66 -11.23 9.71 -15.28
C MET A 66 -10.08 9.58 -14.28
N ALA A 67 -10.38 9.71 -12.98
CA ALA A 67 -9.42 9.62 -11.88
C ALA A 67 -9.29 8.21 -11.27
N ARG A 68 -9.79 7.15 -11.92
CA ARG A 68 -9.85 5.77 -11.37
C ARG A 68 -8.51 5.15 -10.93
N ASN A 69 -7.38 5.68 -11.41
CA ASN A 69 -6.04 5.21 -11.03
C ASN A 69 -5.48 5.98 -9.83
N GLN A 70 -6.09 7.09 -9.46
CA GLN A 70 -5.64 8.00 -8.40
C GLN A 70 -6.59 8.03 -7.19
N LEU A 71 -7.75 7.37 -7.31
CA LEU A 71 -8.77 7.27 -6.27
C LEU A 71 -8.97 5.83 -5.84
N PRO A 72 -9.49 5.59 -4.62
CA PRO A 72 -9.75 4.24 -4.14
C PRO A 72 -10.79 3.54 -5.02
N ARG A 73 -10.60 2.24 -5.22
CA ARG A 73 -11.53 1.38 -5.97
C ARG A 73 -12.31 0.50 -5.02
N VAL A 74 -13.54 0.13 -5.39
CA VAL A 74 -14.33 -0.83 -4.62
C VAL A 74 -13.97 -2.23 -5.07
N LEU A 75 -13.31 -3.01 -4.21
CA LEU A 75 -13.00 -4.41 -4.47
C LEU A 75 -14.23 -5.29 -4.31
N ARG A 76 -14.97 -5.04 -3.22
CA ARG A 76 -16.09 -5.89 -2.82
C ARG A 76 -17.09 -5.10 -1.98
N LYS A 77 -18.36 -5.47 -2.13
CA LYS A 77 -19.48 -4.97 -1.34
C LYS A 77 -20.36 -6.15 -0.93
N GLU A 78 -20.67 -6.25 0.35
CA GLU A 78 -21.46 -7.34 0.90
C GLU A 78 -22.43 -6.84 1.97
N SER A 79 -23.69 -7.27 1.89
CA SER A 79 -24.66 -7.01 2.97
C SER A 79 -24.44 -8.03 4.09
N LEU A 80 -24.36 -7.55 5.34
CA LEU A 80 -24.28 -8.41 6.51
C LEU A 80 -25.68 -8.66 7.09
N ASP A 81 -25.86 -9.82 7.72
CA ASP A 81 -27.07 -10.11 8.46
C ASP A 81 -27.09 -9.31 9.77
N CYS A 82 -28.04 -8.37 9.85
CA CYS A 82 -28.18 -7.49 10.99
C CYS A 82 -28.53 -8.22 12.29
N ALA A 83 -29.23 -9.35 12.21
CA ALA A 83 -29.57 -10.15 13.40
C ALA A 83 -28.35 -10.87 13.99
N SER A 84 -27.33 -11.08 13.17
CA SER A 84 -26.09 -11.73 13.58
C SER A 84 -25.05 -10.78 14.17
N LEU A 85 -25.29 -9.46 14.11
CA LEU A 85 -24.36 -8.44 14.58
C LEU A 85 -24.49 -8.24 16.08
N VAL A 86 -23.37 -8.43 16.78
CA VAL A 86 -23.26 -8.25 18.22
C VAL A 86 -22.19 -7.20 18.51
N CYS A 87 -22.57 -6.19 19.29
CA CYS A 87 -21.70 -5.12 19.76
C CYS A 87 -21.46 -5.27 21.27
N GLN A 88 -20.35 -4.71 21.78
CA GLN A 88 -19.97 -4.87 23.18
C GLN A 88 -20.74 -3.93 24.11
N ARG A 89 -20.78 -2.63 23.80
CA ARG A 89 -21.42 -1.56 24.58
C ARG A 89 -22.84 -1.28 24.13
N TRP A 90 -23.08 -1.30 22.82
CA TRP A 90 -24.41 -1.06 22.27
C TRP A 90 -25.29 -2.31 22.41
N GLN A 91 -26.33 -2.21 23.25
CA GLN A 91 -27.13 -3.35 23.72
C GLN A 91 -28.64 -3.27 23.36
N PRO A 92 -29.22 -2.12 22.92
CA PRO A 92 -30.56 -2.11 22.36
C PRO A 92 -30.58 -1.54 20.93
N GLY A 93 -30.62 -2.42 19.95
CA GLY A 93 -30.89 -2.06 18.56
C GLY A 93 -30.24 -3.05 17.60
N ALA A 94 -31.05 -3.76 16.82
CA ALA A 94 -30.53 -4.37 15.61
C ALA A 94 -30.38 -3.25 14.57
N PRO A 95 -29.26 -3.17 13.84
CA PRO A 95 -29.17 -2.25 12.70
C PRO A 95 -30.26 -2.61 11.68
N THR A 96 -30.80 -1.61 10.98
CA THR A 96 -31.77 -1.82 9.91
C THR A 96 -31.08 -2.36 8.66
N ALA A 97 -29.83 -1.93 8.43
CA ALA A 97 -28.98 -2.44 7.36
C ALA A 97 -27.52 -2.39 7.80
N ALA A 98 -26.71 -3.34 7.32
CA ALA A 98 -25.28 -3.35 7.52
C ALA A 98 -24.58 -3.78 6.21
N THR A 99 -23.58 -3.04 5.77
CA THR A 99 -22.80 -3.32 4.56
C THR A 99 -21.32 -3.28 4.87
N LEU A 100 -20.63 -4.36 4.52
CA LEU A 100 -19.18 -4.46 4.53
C LEU A 100 -18.63 -4.11 3.14
N TRP A 101 -17.65 -3.25 3.12
CA TRP A 101 -16.97 -2.79 1.92
C TRP A 101 -15.48 -3.09 2.02
N HIS A 102 -14.89 -3.46 0.90
CA HIS A 102 -13.45 -3.53 0.72
C HIS A 102 -13.06 -2.56 -0.37
N PHE A 103 -12.10 -1.69 -0.05
CA PHE A 103 -11.54 -0.72 -0.98
C PHE A 103 -10.08 -1.03 -1.24
N LEU A 104 -9.61 -0.73 -2.44
CA LEU A 104 -8.20 -0.73 -2.80
C LEU A 104 -7.74 0.71 -2.94
N HIS A 105 -6.84 1.15 -2.08
CA HIS A 105 -6.17 2.44 -2.21
C HIS A 105 -5.14 2.40 -3.35
N PRO A 106 -4.82 3.53 -4.02
CA PRO A 106 -3.83 3.58 -5.09
C PRO A 106 -2.44 3.02 -4.71
N SER A 107 -2.09 3.03 -3.42
CA SER A 107 -0.86 2.41 -2.90
C SER A 107 -0.85 0.87 -2.93
N GLY A 108 -1.98 0.23 -3.26
CA GLY A 108 -2.19 -1.21 -3.12
C GLY A 108 -2.73 -1.64 -1.76
N GLN A 109 -2.82 -0.74 -0.78
CA GLN A 109 -3.38 -1.07 0.54
C GLN A 109 -4.89 -1.33 0.47
N VAL A 110 -5.34 -2.39 1.14
CA VAL A 110 -6.76 -2.70 1.26
C VAL A 110 -7.33 -1.99 2.50
N LEU A 111 -8.48 -1.34 2.33
CA LEU A 111 -9.26 -0.75 3.41
C LEU A 111 -10.59 -1.47 3.56
N VAL A 112 -11.11 -1.48 4.78
CA VAL A 112 -12.41 -2.03 5.09
C VAL A 112 -13.32 -0.90 5.55
N ALA A 113 -14.55 -0.84 5.07
CA ALA A 113 -15.55 0.02 5.68
C ALA A 113 -16.76 -0.79 6.11
N LEU A 114 -17.28 -0.50 7.30
CA LEU A 114 -18.55 -1.03 7.78
C LEU A 114 -19.55 0.12 7.85
N THR A 115 -20.58 0.07 7.02
CA THR A 115 -21.72 1.01 7.03
C THR A 115 -22.89 0.35 7.74
N MET A 116 -23.47 1.04 8.72
CA MET A 116 -24.66 0.60 9.45
C MET A 116 -25.71 1.70 9.44
N ASP A 117 -26.95 1.33 9.09
CA ASP A 117 -28.12 2.20 9.24
C ASP A 117 -28.85 1.81 10.53
N VAL A 118 -29.00 2.76 11.45
CA VAL A 118 -29.55 2.52 12.79
C VAL A 118 -30.66 3.51 13.15
N PRO A 119 -31.73 3.06 13.82
CA PRO A 119 -32.84 3.90 14.24
C PRO A 119 -32.54 4.64 15.56
N LEU A 120 -31.40 5.34 15.64
CA LEU A 120 -30.94 6.03 16.84
C LEU A 120 -30.83 7.55 16.62
N GLY A 121 -30.96 8.31 17.71
CA GLY A 121 -30.53 9.71 17.76
C GLY A 121 -29.01 9.85 17.67
N LEU A 122 -28.54 11.08 17.43
CA LEU A 122 -27.11 11.38 17.29
C LEU A 122 -26.31 11.03 18.55
N VAL A 123 -26.71 11.55 19.71
CA VAL A 123 -26.01 11.29 20.99
C VAL A 123 -26.17 9.83 21.44
N GLU A 124 -27.34 9.24 21.20
CA GLU A 124 -27.63 7.82 21.52
C GLU A 124 -26.76 6.84 20.72
N SER A 125 -26.20 7.28 19.59
CA SER A 125 -25.32 6.47 18.76
C SER A 125 -23.88 6.36 19.29
N VAL A 126 -23.50 7.16 20.28
CA VAL A 126 -22.12 7.20 20.81
C VAL A 126 -21.60 5.82 21.27
N PRO A 127 -22.35 4.98 22.01
CA PRO A 127 -21.89 3.63 22.37
C PRO A 127 -21.60 2.73 21.15
N LEU A 128 -22.40 2.84 20.08
CA LEU A 128 -22.16 2.12 18.84
C LEU A 128 -20.94 2.68 18.10
N MET A 129 -20.76 4.00 18.08
CA MET A 129 -19.56 4.64 17.52
C MET A 129 -18.30 4.16 18.25
N GLU A 130 -18.33 3.98 19.57
CA GLU A 130 -17.23 3.42 20.34
C GLU A 130 -16.94 1.95 19.99
N ASP A 131 -17.98 1.11 19.88
CA ASP A 131 -17.80 -0.29 19.48
C ASP A 131 -17.25 -0.42 18.06
N LEU A 132 -17.74 0.40 17.14
CA LEU A 132 -17.20 0.51 15.79
C LEU A 132 -15.75 1.01 15.82
N TYR A 133 -15.45 2.05 16.58
CA TYR A 133 -14.10 2.63 16.61
C TYR A 133 -13.06 1.64 17.10
N TYR A 134 -13.39 0.81 18.11
CA TYR A 134 -12.52 -0.24 18.61
C TYR A 134 -12.62 -1.56 17.83
N ALA A 135 -13.48 -1.65 16.81
CA ALA A 135 -13.81 -2.88 16.10
C ALA A 135 -14.31 -4.01 17.03
N SER A 136 -14.99 -3.64 18.12
CA SER A 136 -15.64 -4.54 19.09
C SER A 136 -16.98 -5.07 18.57
N ILE A 137 -16.99 -5.58 17.33
CA ILE A 137 -18.18 -6.08 16.63
C ILE A 137 -17.93 -7.50 16.14
N GLN A 138 -18.92 -8.34 16.32
CA GLN A 138 -18.94 -9.71 15.82
C GLN A 138 -20.15 -9.91 14.90
N CYS A 139 -19.96 -10.74 13.87
CA CYS A 139 -21.02 -11.19 12.96
C CYS A 139 -21.07 -12.71 13.04
N SER A 140 -22.19 -13.27 13.49
CA SER A 140 -22.34 -14.72 13.71
C SER A 140 -21.25 -15.31 14.62
N GLY A 141 -20.84 -14.56 15.65
CA GLY A 141 -19.77 -14.95 16.58
C GLY A 141 -18.34 -14.82 16.02
N VAL A 142 -18.17 -14.33 14.79
CA VAL A 142 -16.86 -14.08 14.16
C VAL A 142 -16.51 -12.59 14.29
N PRO A 143 -15.33 -12.23 14.84
CA PRO A 143 -14.89 -10.84 14.88
C PRO A 143 -14.82 -10.20 13.49
N LEU A 144 -15.22 -8.93 13.39
CA LEU A 144 -15.27 -8.18 12.12
C LEU A 144 -13.94 -8.24 11.34
N GLU A 145 -12.81 -8.13 12.04
CA GLU A 145 -11.48 -8.18 11.44
C GLU A 145 -11.21 -9.52 10.74
N ARG A 146 -11.53 -10.64 11.40
CA ARG A 146 -11.37 -11.98 10.84
C ARG A 146 -12.30 -12.18 9.66
N LEU A 147 -13.57 -11.80 9.80
CA LEU A 147 -14.55 -11.87 8.73
C LEU A 147 -14.04 -11.09 7.51
N ALA A 148 -13.61 -9.84 7.69
CA ALA A 148 -13.15 -9.00 6.60
C ALA A 148 -11.90 -9.56 5.91
N GLY A 149 -10.99 -10.17 6.66
CA GLY A 149 -9.79 -10.82 6.12
C GLY A 149 -10.12 -12.04 5.26
N GLU A 150 -11.00 -12.92 5.75
CA GLU A 150 -11.45 -14.10 5.00
C GLU A 150 -12.07 -13.71 3.64
N ARG A 151 -12.80 -12.58 3.58
CA ARG A 151 -13.44 -12.09 2.34
C ARG A 151 -12.47 -11.58 1.28
N VAL A 152 -11.25 -11.22 1.65
CA VAL A 152 -10.17 -10.85 0.73
C VAL A 152 -9.14 -11.97 0.55
N GLY A 153 -9.50 -13.20 0.95
CA GLY A 153 -8.66 -14.37 0.75
C GLY A 153 -7.54 -14.53 1.78
N HIS A 154 -7.53 -13.72 2.85
CA HIS A 154 -6.61 -13.95 3.96
C HIS A 154 -7.04 -15.19 4.75
N ARG A 155 -6.12 -16.15 4.93
CA ARG A 155 -6.33 -17.33 5.77
C ARG A 155 -5.29 -17.36 6.90
N PRO A 156 -5.72 -17.37 8.17
CA PRO A 156 -4.81 -17.33 9.32
C PRO A 156 -3.90 -18.58 9.40
N GLU A 157 -4.31 -19.71 8.82
CA GLU A 157 -3.56 -20.97 8.84
C GLU A 157 -2.26 -20.96 8.01
N HIS A 158 -2.13 -20.02 7.06
CA HIS A 158 -0.95 -19.88 6.21
C HIS A 158 -0.02 -18.74 6.63
N ALA A 159 -0.40 -17.94 7.63
CA ALA A 159 0.43 -16.86 8.15
C ALA A 159 1.30 -17.41 9.30
N GLN A 160 2.59 -17.61 9.04
CA GLN A 160 3.58 -18.05 10.04
C GLN A 160 3.73 -16.99 11.16
N GLY A 161 2.85 -17.03 12.17
CA GLY A 161 2.95 -16.21 13.39
C GLY A 161 2.60 -14.73 13.25
N GLN A 162 2.15 -14.27 12.08
CA GLN A 162 1.71 -12.89 11.85
C GLN A 162 0.19 -12.83 11.86
N THR A 163 -0.40 -12.19 12.87
CA THR A 163 -1.84 -11.92 12.90
C THR A 163 -2.07 -10.60 12.19
N PRO A 164 -2.55 -10.58 10.93
CA PRO A 164 -2.91 -9.31 10.33
C PRO A 164 -4.07 -8.71 11.09
N SER A 165 -4.01 -7.40 11.28
CA SER A 165 -5.02 -6.69 12.03
C SER A 165 -5.45 -5.42 11.33
N PHE A 166 -6.60 -4.91 11.75
CA PHE A 166 -6.91 -3.51 11.49
C PHE A 166 -5.83 -2.65 12.12
N LEU A 167 -5.37 -1.66 11.38
CA LEU A 167 -4.38 -0.72 11.85
C LEU A 167 -5.05 0.38 12.68
N PRO A 168 -4.27 1.21 13.39
CA PRO A 168 -4.80 2.30 14.22
C PRO A 168 -5.48 3.42 13.42
N GLU A 169 -5.17 3.57 12.13
CA GLU A 169 -5.75 4.62 11.30
C GLU A 169 -7.20 4.27 10.92
N ARG A 170 -8.14 5.02 11.50
CA ARG A 170 -9.58 4.84 11.30
C ARG A 170 -10.28 6.18 11.25
N HIS A 171 -11.38 6.25 10.52
CA HIS A 171 -12.24 7.43 10.52
C HIS A 171 -13.71 7.04 10.43
N GLN A 172 -14.55 7.72 11.20
CA GLN A 172 -15.99 7.49 11.24
C GLN A 172 -16.76 8.62 10.56
N LEU A 173 -17.74 8.26 9.76
CA LEU A 173 -18.66 9.19 9.12
C LEU A 173 -20.06 8.93 9.65
N VAL A 174 -20.67 9.97 10.19
CA VAL A 174 -22.04 9.95 10.71
C VAL A 174 -22.89 10.80 9.77
N PHE A 175 -23.93 10.21 9.20
CA PHE A 175 -24.81 10.85 8.24
C PHE A 175 -26.25 10.88 8.72
N ARG A 176 -26.88 12.05 8.66
CA ARG A 176 -28.29 12.26 9.05
C ARG A 176 -29.02 13.16 8.05
N SER A 177 -30.27 12.85 7.74
CA SER A 177 -31.13 13.78 7.00
C SER A 177 -31.61 14.93 7.89
N VAL A 178 -31.71 16.12 7.30
CA VAL A 178 -32.22 17.33 7.94
C VAL A 178 -33.33 17.87 7.04
N ALA A 179 -34.56 17.93 7.55
CA ALA A 179 -35.72 18.39 6.80
C ALA A 179 -35.91 19.90 6.91
N SER A 180 -35.65 20.47 8.09
CA SER A 180 -35.73 21.91 8.37
C SER A 180 -34.47 22.42 9.07
N PRO A 181 -34.18 23.74 9.04
CA PRO A 181 -33.04 24.31 9.76
C PRO A 181 -33.08 24.06 11.27
N GLU A 182 -34.26 23.88 11.86
CA GLU A 182 -34.45 23.58 13.28
C GLU A 182 -34.03 22.14 13.64
N ASP A 183 -34.04 21.25 12.65
CA ASP A 183 -33.57 19.86 12.81
C ASP A 183 -32.04 19.72 12.70
N ALA A 184 -31.34 20.80 12.32
CA ALA A 184 -29.89 20.80 12.25
C ALA A 184 -29.32 20.66 13.68
N PRO A 185 -28.31 19.78 13.88
CA PRO A 185 -27.73 19.60 15.21
C PRO A 185 -27.06 20.90 15.68
N ASP A 186 -27.24 21.21 16.96
CA ASP A 186 -26.53 22.30 17.62
C ASP A 186 -25.07 21.93 17.91
N ASP A 187 -24.25 22.93 18.23
CA ASP A 187 -22.81 22.73 18.48
C ASP A 187 -22.55 21.75 19.64
N ASP A 188 -23.41 21.72 20.67
CA ASP A 188 -23.29 20.77 21.78
C ASP A 188 -23.47 19.33 21.29
N THR A 189 -24.52 19.05 20.51
CA THR A 189 -24.74 17.73 19.92
C THR A 189 -23.59 17.32 19.00
N ILE A 190 -23.11 18.24 18.15
CA ILE A 190 -21.98 17.99 17.25
C ILE A 190 -20.74 17.59 18.05
N GLN A 191 -20.43 18.32 19.12
CA GLN A 191 -19.27 18.07 19.97
C GLN A 191 -19.38 16.72 20.70
N ARG A 192 -20.53 16.43 21.32
CA ARG A 192 -20.77 15.18 22.04
C ARG A 192 -20.64 13.97 21.12
N VAL A 193 -21.04 14.09 19.85
CA VAL A 193 -20.87 13.04 18.84
C VAL A 193 -19.41 12.89 18.39
N ILE A 194 -18.73 13.99 18.05
CA ILE A 194 -17.36 13.94 17.51
C ILE A 194 -16.35 13.52 18.59
N TYR A 195 -16.46 14.09 19.80
CA TYR A 195 -15.60 13.75 20.93
C TYR A 195 -16.08 12.53 21.73
N ARG A 196 -17.30 12.06 21.47
CA ARG A 196 -17.90 10.88 22.14
C ARG A 196 -17.90 10.98 23.66
N SER A 197 -18.08 12.19 24.16
CA SER A 197 -17.99 12.52 25.58
C SER A 197 -19.12 13.43 25.99
N ASP A 198 -19.67 13.16 27.17
CA ASP A 198 -20.74 13.94 27.79
C ASP A 198 -20.19 14.83 28.92
N LEU A 199 -19.17 15.63 28.60
CA LEU A 199 -18.47 16.47 29.57
C LEU A 199 -18.62 17.95 29.21
N PRO A 200 -18.64 18.85 30.22
CA PRO A 200 -18.69 20.29 29.97
C PRO A 200 -17.53 20.72 29.10
N TYR A 201 -17.88 21.33 27.97
CA TYR A 201 -16.94 21.62 26.91
C TYR A 201 -16.47 23.08 26.94
N ARG A 202 -15.22 23.31 26.54
CA ARG A 202 -14.63 24.65 26.36
C ARG A 202 -14.41 24.90 24.86
N PRO A 203 -15.23 25.77 24.22
CA PRO A 203 -15.13 26.07 22.78
C PRO A 203 -13.75 26.51 22.31
N GLU A 204 -12.99 27.19 23.17
CA GLU A 204 -11.64 27.68 22.89
C GLU A 204 -10.61 26.58 22.61
N HIS A 205 -10.89 25.33 23.02
CA HIS A 205 -10.01 24.19 22.80
C HIS A 205 -10.55 23.21 21.75
N SER A 206 -11.55 23.65 20.97
CA SER A 206 -12.06 22.88 19.82
C SER A 206 -10.97 22.60 18.82
N SER A 207 -10.86 21.34 18.41
CA SER A 207 -10.21 20.92 17.18
C SER A 207 -11.22 20.61 16.07
N ILE A 208 -12.52 20.82 16.31
CA ILE A 208 -13.56 20.58 15.30
C ILE A 208 -13.47 21.66 14.23
N THR A 209 -13.41 21.22 12.98
CA THR A 209 -13.37 22.08 11.81
C THR A 209 -14.72 22.02 11.08
N TYR A 210 -15.16 23.16 10.54
CA TYR A 210 -16.42 23.29 9.82
C TYR A 210 -16.12 23.73 8.38
N PRO A 211 -16.08 22.81 7.39
CA PRO A 211 -15.78 23.16 6.00
C PRO A 211 -16.80 24.15 5.44
N ALA A 212 -16.34 25.32 5.00
CA ALA A 212 -17.22 26.41 4.59
C ALA A 212 -18.20 25.99 3.48
N GLU A 213 -17.73 25.19 2.51
CA GLU A 213 -18.55 24.78 1.36
C GLU A 213 -19.65 23.78 1.73
N LEU A 214 -19.41 22.94 2.75
CA LEU A 214 -20.44 22.04 3.27
C LEU A 214 -21.47 22.77 4.14
N ASN A 215 -21.08 23.87 4.79
CA ASN A 215 -21.94 24.62 5.71
C ASN A 215 -22.59 25.86 5.05
N ARG A 216 -22.66 25.91 3.70
CA ARG A 216 -23.22 27.06 2.97
C ARG A 216 -24.73 27.27 3.16
N ARG A 217 -25.49 26.23 3.51
CA ARG A 217 -26.96 26.32 3.64
C ARG A 217 -27.36 26.09 5.10
N PRO A 218 -28.44 26.74 5.59
CA PRO A 218 -28.93 26.53 6.95
C PRO A 218 -29.36 25.09 7.27
N THR A 219 -29.68 24.29 6.24
CA THR A 219 -30.08 22.88 6.38
C THR A 219 -28.94 21.89 6.22
N THR A 220 -27.71 22.37 5.98
CA THR A 220 -26.53 21.52 5.78
C THR A 220 -25.52 21.77 6.87
N VAL A 221 -25.05 20.69 7.51
CA VAL A 221 -24.00 20.76 8.52
C VAL A 221 -22.90 19.79 8.16
N GLY A 222 -21.66 20.28 8.12
CA GLY A 222 -20.46 19.47 8.03
C GLY A 222 -19.50 19.84 9.14
N ALA A 223 -19.27 18.91 10.06
CA ALA A 223 -18.32 19.09 11.15
C ALA A 223 -17.37 17.90 11.18
N LEU A 224 -16.08 18.15 11.39
CA LEU A 224 -15.07 17.10 11.36
C LEU A 224 -14.06 17.26 12.48
N GLY A 225 -13.69 16.14 13.08
CA GLY A 225 -12.49 15.98 13.88
C GLY A 225 -11.55 14.95 13.24
N PRO A 226 -10.43 14.64 13.90
CA PRO A 226 -9.44 13.69 13.36
C PRO A 226 -10.00 12.27 13.16
N TYR A 227 -10.94 11.83 13.99
CA TYR A 227 -11.42 10.44 14.03
C TYR A 227 -12.89 10.27 13.64
N ALA A 228 -13.67 11.34 13.62
CA ALA A 228 -15.09 11.30 13.29
C ALA A 228 -15.52 12.59 12.57
N SER A 229 -16.40 12.45 11.59
CA SER A 229 -17.09 13.54 10.92
C SER A 229 -18.60 13.35 10.96
N LEU A 230 -19.32 14.44 11.11
CA LEU A 230 -20.78 14.51 11.07
C LEU A 230 -21.21 15.31 9.85
N ILE A 231 -22.01 14.70 8.99
CA ILE A 231 -22.47 15.26 7.72
C ILE A 231 -24.00 15.15 7.67
N CYS A 232 -24.68 16.29 7.69
CA CYS A 232 -26.14 16.34 7.81
C CYS A 232 -26.77 17.13 6.66
N GLY A 233 -27.91 16.63 6.16
CA GLY A 233 -28.73 17.35 5.18
C GLY A 233 -28.12 17.51 3.79
N HIS A 234 -27.16 16.67 3.41
CA HIS A 234 -26.52 16.70 2.09
C HIS A 234 -27.23 15.80 1.06
N GLN A 235 -26.89 15.92 -0.22
CA GLN A 235 -27.37 14.98 -1.25
C GLN A 235 -26.62 13.64 -1.15
N ASP A 236 -27.28 12.54 -1.51
CA ASP A 236 -26.71 11.19 -1.43
C ASP A 236 -25.35 11.07 -2.16
N TYR A 237 -25.20 11.72 -3.32
CA TYR A 237 -23.95 11.67 -4.07
C TYR A 237 -22.80 12.41 -3.37
N ILE A 238 -23.10 13.44 -2.58
CA ILE A 238 -22.08 14.15 -1.80
C ILE A 238 -21.61 13.26 -0.66
N GLU A 239 -22.51 12.55 0.00
CA GLU A 239 -22.11 11.60 1.05
C GLU A 239 -21.24 10.47 0.52
N ASN A 240 -21.51 9.96 -0.68
CA ASN A 240 -20.64 8.98 -1.33
C ASN A 240 -19.26 9.56 -1.67
N CYS A 241 -19.18 10.85 -2.06
CA CYS A 241 -17.90 11.53 -2.25
C CYS A 241 -17.14 11.67 -0.92
N VAL A 242 -17.82 12.08 0.15
CA VAL A 242 -17.26 12.17 1.51
C VAL A 242 -16.73 10.81 1.97
N LEU A 243 -17.48 9.72 1.72
CA LEU A 243 -17.04 8.36 1.99
C LEU A 243 -15.73 8.05 1.26
N LEU A 244 -15.65 8.33 -0.03
CA LEU A 244 -14.44 8.05 -0.80
C LEU A 244 -13.26 8.91 -0.37
N SER A 245 -13.49 10.19 -0.03
CA SER A 245 -12.48 11.07 0.58
C SER A 245 -11.96 10.51 1.90
N ALA A 246 -12.83 9.97 2.76
CA ALA A 246 -12.40 9.33 4.01
C ALA A 246 -11.60 8.05 3.75
N VAL A 247 -12.00 7.23 2.78
CA VAL A 247 -11.23 6.04 2.36
C VAL A 247 -9.84 6.44 1.86
N GLN A 248 -9.76 7.46 0.99
CA GLN A 248 -8.49 7.98 0.50
C GLN A 248 -7.62 8.49 1.66
N THR A 249 -8.19 9.30 2.54
CA THR A 249 -7.44 9.92 3.65
C THR A 249 -6.96 8.88 4.66
N VAL A 250 -7.79 7.90 5.04
CA VAL A 250 -7.39 6.81 5.93
C VAL A 250 -6.31 5.93 5.28
N GLY A 251 -6.39 5.69 3.97
CA GLY A 251 -5.37 4.96 3.21
C GLY A 251 -4.03 5.70 3.20
N SER A 252 -4.05 6.99 2.87
CA SER A 252 -2.86 7.85 2.94
C SER A 252 -2.28 7.91 4.37
N ALA A 253 -3.12 7.94 5.40
CA ALA A 253 -2.68 7.94 6.80
C ALA A 253 -1.94 6.65 7.18
N ALA A 254 -2.51 5.50 6.82
CA ALA A 254 -1.90 4.20 7.10
C ALA A 254 -0.58 4.04 6.33
N ARG A 255 -0.55 4.45 5.06
CA ARG A 255 0.67 4.45 4.26
C ARG A 255 1.75 5.37 4.82
N LEU A 256 1.38 6.54 5.32
CA LEU A 256 2.31 7.46 5.97
C LEU A 256 2.93 6.85 7.23
N ARG A 257 2.14 6.11 8.02
CA ARG A 257 2.67 5.36 9.19
C ARG A 257 3.66 4.29 8.77
N GLU A 258 3.35 3.51 7.74
CA GLU A 258 4.24 2.48 7.20
C GLU A 258 5.57 3.09 6.71
N ILE A 259 5.51 4.15 5.90
CA ILE A 259 6.70 4.86 5.42
C ILE A 259 7.56 5.32 6.61
N ARG A 260 6.93 5.89 7.64
CA ARG A 260 7.61 6.33 8.85
C ARG A 260 8.30 5.17 9.55
N GLU A 261 7.63 4.04 9.75
CA GLU A 261 8.19 2.86 10.41
C GLU A 261 9.41 2.29 9.67
N VAL A 262 9.32 2.15 8.35
CA VAL A 262 10.45 1.69 7.51
C VAL A 262 11.60 2.70 7.56
N ALA A 263 11.31 3.99 7.45
CA ALA A 263 12.33 5.03 7.51
C ALA A 263 13.07 5.03 8.86
N TYR A 264 12.36 4.81 9.98
CA TYR A 264 12.97 4.64 11.29
C TYR A 264 13.85 3.39 11.36
N ALA A 265 13.42 2.26 10.79
CA ALA A 265 14.23 1.05 10.74
C ALA A 265 15.52 1.25 9.93
N TYR A 266 15.46 1.95 8.79
CA TYR A 266 16.64 2.34 8.02
C TYR A 266 17.57 3.28 8.79
N GLY A 267 17.01 4.30 9.45
CA GLY A 267 17.79 5.17 10.32
C GLY A 267 18.47 4.42 11.45
N HIS A 268 17.78 3.44 12.05
CA HIS A 268 18.36 2.60 13.10
C HIS A 268 19.45 1.68 12.58
N ARG A 269 19.25 1.03 11.42
CA ARG A 269 20.29 0.22 10.74
C ARG A 269 21.52 1.03 10.39
N TYR A 270 21.32 2.24 9.87
CA TYR A 270 22.41 3.17 9.57
C TYR A 270 23.21 3.54 10.82
N ARG A 271 22.55 3.79 11.96
CA ARG A 271 23.20 4.10 13.25
C ARG A 271 23.83 2.90 13.95
N ALA A 272 23.20 1.73 13.89
CA ALA A 272 23.66 0.50 14.53
C ALA A 272 24.89 -0.11 13.83
N ARG A 273 25.24 0.40 12.65
CA ARG A 273 26.50 0.09 11.96
C ARG A 273 27.67 0.47 12.88
N SER A 274 28.35 -0.51 13.46
CA SER A 274 29.59 -0.26 14.19
C SER A 274 30.66 0.28 13.23
N ASP A 275 31.46 1.24 13.68
CA ASP A 275 32.67 1.71 12.97
C ASP A 275 33.72 0.62 12.72
N GLY A 276 33.50 -0.60 13.25
CA GLY A 276 34.39 -1.74 13.16
C GLY A 276 34.14 -2.71 11.99
N GLU A 277 33.16 -2.48 11.09
CA GLU A 277 33.00 -3.33 9.90
C GLU A 277 34.20 -3.19 8.95
N ARG A 278 35.19 -4.08 9.11
CA ARG A 278 36.43 -4.12 8.32
C ARG A 278 36.19 -4.36 6.82
N ASN A 279 34.99 -4.78 6.42
CA ASN A 279 34.68 -5.11 5.03
C ASN A 279 33.94 -3.94 4.33
N MET A 280 34.71 -3.09 3.65
CA MET A 280 34.22 -1.91 2.91
C MET A 280 33.15 -2.27 1.86
N HIS A 281 33.29 -3.42 1.19
CA HIS A 281 32.32 -3.85 0.19
C HIS A 281 30.94 -4.14 0.81
N ARG A 282 30.92 -4.80 1.98
CA ARG A 282 29.67 -5.06 2.71
C ARG A 282 28.99 -3.76 3.15
N ARG A 283 29.79 -2.80 3.62
CA ARG A 283 29.32 -1.46 4.00
C ARG A 283 28.72 -0.73 2.79
N ARG A 284 29.38 -0.76 1.64
CA ARG A 284 28.88 -0.20 0.38
C ARG A 284 27.53 -0.81 0.00
N THR A 285 27.43 -2.13 -0.10
CA THR A 285 26.19 -2.81 -0.47
C THR A 285 25.04 -2.50 0.50
N MET A 286 25.33 -2.40 1.81
CA MET A 286 24.33 -1.99 2.79
C MET A 286 23.87 -0.56 2.55
N LEU A 287 24.77 0.40 2.35
CA LEU A 287 24.43 1.80 2.09
C LEU A 287 23.65 1.95 0.77
N GLU A 288 24.04 1.24 -0.28
CA GLU A 288 23.32 1.19 -1.55
C GLU A 288 21.90 0.63 -1.35
N SER A 289 21.74 -0.43 -0.56
CA SER A 289 20.42 -1.01 -0.27
C SER A 289 19.52 -0.04 0.51
N ILE A 290 20.08 0.71 1.46
CA ILE A 290 19.32 1.72 2.21
C ILE A 290 18.98 2.90 1.31
N SER A 291 19.93 3.37 0.50
CA SER A 291 19.73 4.47 -0.46
C SER A 291 18.61 4.15 -1.45
N GLU A 292 18.64 2.95 -2.04
CA GLU A 292 17.58 2.46 -2.93
C GLU A 292 16.22 2.38 -2.22
N GLY A 293 16.19 1.89 -0.99
CA GLY A 293 14.98 1.86 -0.16
C GLY A 293 14.42 3.25 0.13
N LEU A 294 15.28 4.23 0.44
CA LEU A 294 14.85 5.61 0.70
C LEU A 294 14.27 6.29 -0.53
N SER A 295 14.91 6.15 -1.69
CA SER A 295 14.39 6.66 -2.96
C SER A 295 12.99 6.15 -3.25
N HIS A 296 12.70 4.89 -2.89
CA HIS A 296 11.35 4.37 -3.03
C HIS A 296 10.37 4.90 -1.97
N LEU A 297 10.79 5.05 -0.72
CA LEU A 297 9.94 5.66 0.32
C LEU A 297 9.56 7.10 -0.03
N GLU A 298 10.46 7.87 -0.63
CA GLU A 298 10.18 9.21 -1.13
C GLU A 298 9.15 9.19 -2.27
N LEU A 299 9.26 8.25 -3.20
CA LEU A 299 8.28 8.07 -4.28
C LEU A 299 6.90 7.67 -3.73
N GLU A 300 6.85 6.72 -2.80
CA GLU A 300 5.60 6.30 -2.13
C GLU A 300 4.97 7.43 -1.32
N LEU A 301 5.78 8.23 -0.62
CA LEU A 301 5.29 9.42 0.08
C LEU A 301 4.62 10.39 -0.88
N SER A 302 5.25 10.66 -2.02
CA SER A 302 4.73 11.57 -3.03
C SER A 302 3.43 11.05 -3.67
N TYR A 303 3.42 9.79 -4.11
CA TYR A 303 2.28 9.24 -4.85
C TYR A 303 1.11 8.81 -3.96
N SER A 304 1.38 8.14 -2.84
CA SER A 304 0.34 7.52 -2.01
C SER A 304 -0.19 8.44 -0.91
N VAL A 305 0.58 9.47 -0.53
CA VAL A 305 0.19 10.42 0.52
C VAL A 305 -0.03 11.78 -0.13
N GLU A 306 1.02 12.44 -0.61
CA GLU A 306 0.95 13.86 -1.02
C GLU A 306 0.02 14.11 -2.20
N ALA A 307 0.05 13.27 -3.24
CA ALA A 307 -0.86 13.40 -4.39
C ALA A 307 -2.33 13.23 -3.99
N GLY A 308 -2.59 12.43 -2.95
CA GLY A 308 -3.92 12.27 -2.38
C GLY A 308 -4.45 13.50 -1.65
N GLY A 309 -3.60 14.50 -1.36
CA GLY A 309 -3.99 15.73 -0.67
C GLY A 309 -4.78 16.71 -1.53
N ASP A 310 -4.62 16.68 -2.86
CA ASP A 310 -5.26 17.63 -3.78
C ASP A 310 -6.36 16.97 -4.63
N ILE A 311 -7.48 16.65 -3.98
CA ILE A 311 -8.63 16.04 -4.66
C ILE A 311 -9.29 17.00 -5.67
N GLY A 312 -9.10 18.31 -5.52
CA GLY A 312 -9.74 19.33 -6.36
C GLY A 312 -9.31 19.24 -7.83
N THR A 313 -8.08 18.79 -8.07
CA THR A 313 -7.57 18.50 -9.42
C THR A 313 -8.26 17.31 -10.10
N LEU A 314 -8.80 16.37 -9.30
CA LEU A 314 -9.44 15.15 -9.79
C LEU A 314 -10.95 15.32 -9.91
N VAL A 315 -11.58 15.95 -8.93
CA VAL A 315 -13.03 16.10 -8.82
C VAL A 315 -13.35 17.58 -8.61
N PRO A 316 -13.81 18.30 -9.65
CA PRO A 316 -14.05 19.75 -9.60
C PRO A 316 -15.36 20.06 -8.86
N ALA A 317 -15.37 19.85 -7.54
CA ALA A 317 -16.53 20.08 -6.68
C ALA A 317 -16.10 20.67 -5.34
N LEU A 318 -16.32 21.98 -5.17
CA LEU A 318 -15.92 22.75 -3.97
C LEU A 318 -16.36 22.11 -2.64
N ARG A 319 -17.55 21.49 -2.60
CA ARG A 319 -18.04 20.80 -1.40
C ARG A 319 -17.22 19.56 -1.01
N VAL A 320 -16.80 18.80 -2.02
CA VAL A 320 -15.97 17.60 -1.84
C VAL A 320 -14.55 18.02 -1.49
N GLU A 321 -14.01 18.98 -2.22
CA GLU A 321 -12.68 19.55 -2.00
C GLU A 321 -12.54 20.16 -0.60
N SER A 322 -13.48 21.01 -0.18
CA SER A 322 -13.46 21.64 1.14
C SER A 322 -13.52 20.62 2.27
N PHE A 323 -14.32 19.56 2.13
CA PHE A 323 -14.34 18.46 3.10
C PHE A 323 -13.01 17.72 3.13
N HIS A 324 -12.53 17.31 1.96
CA HIS A 324 -11.32 16.51 1.83
C HIS A 324 -10.10 17.23 2.40
N ASN A 325 -9.88 18.49 2.01
CA ASN A 325 -8.76 19.30 2.50
C ASN A 325 -8.81 19.48 4.01
N ALA A 326 -10.01 19.72 4.57
CA ALA A 326 -10.19 19.87 6.00
C ALA A 326 -9.97 18.54 6.75
N LEU A 327 -10.42 17.41 6.21
CA LEU A 327 -10.18 16.08 6.78
C LEU A 327 -8.69 15.72 6.74
N TYR A 328 -8.03 15.97 5.61
CA TYR A 328 -6.60 15.72 5.40
C TYR A 328 -5.74 16.52 6.38
N ALA A 329 -6.11 17.79 6.62
CA ALA A 329 -5.50 18.66 7.62
C ALA A 329 -5.81 18.20 9.06
N ALA A 330 -7.06 17.86 9.39
CA ALA A 330 -7.46 17.44 10.73
C ALA A 330 -6.81 16.10 11.16
N MET A 331 -6.55 15.20 10.21
CA MET A 331 -5.76 13.98 10.45
C MET A 331 -4.25 14.25 10.56
N GLY A 332 -3.81 15.49 10.29
CA GLY A 332 -2.43 15.94 10.38
C GLY A 332 -1.52 15.43 9.27
N LEU A 333 -2.08 15.00 8.14
CA LEU A 333 -1.29 14.32 7.09
C LEU A 333 -0.32 15.25 6.38
N THR A 334 -0.71 16.50 6.11
CA THR A 334 0.16 17.49 5.43
C THR A 334 1.43 17.81 6.24
N GLU A 335 1.30 18.01 7.54
CA GLU A 335 2.45 18.33 8.41
C GLU A 335 3.32 17.09 8.65
N ARG A 336 2.69 15.93 8.87
CA ARG A 336 3.39 14.66 9.08
C ARG A 336 4.15 14.21 7.83
N SER A 337 3.57 14.36 6.64
CA SER A 337 4.25 14.05 5.37
C SER A 337 5.48 14.93 5.18
N THR A 338 5.35 16.24 5.40
CA THR A 338 6.48 17.19 5.33
C THR A 338 7.61 16.79 6.28
N THR A 339 7.28 16.44 7.52
CA THR A 339 8.26 16.01 8.53
C THR A 339 8.99 14.74 8.10
N ILE A 340 8.25 13.76 7.57
CA ILE A 340 8.81 12.48 7.11
C ILE A 340 9.67 12.69 5.86
N GLY A 341 9.23 13.51 4.90
CA GLY A 341 10.02 13.87 3.72
C GLY A 341 11.35 14.53 4.08
N GLN A 342 11.36 15.44 5.06
CA GLN A 342 12.61 16.02 5.59
C GLN A 342 13.51 14.98 6.25
N MET A 343 12.94 14.01 6.97
CA MET A 343 13.71 12.92 7.58
C MET A 343 14.36 12.02 6.51
N LEU A 344 13.61 11.64 5.47
CA LEU A 344 14.12 10.85 4.34
C LEU A 344 15.26 11.58 3.62
N SER A 345 15.05 12.86 3.29
CA SER A 345 16.07 13.69 2.64
C SER A 345 17.37 13.80 3.46
N ARG A 346 17.25 14.01 4.78
CA ARG A 346 18.43 14.07 5.68
C ARG A 346 19.19 12.75 5.71
N LEU A 347 18.48 11.62 5.76
CA LEU A 347 19.10 10.31 5.78
C LEU A 347 19.76 9.97 4.43
N SER A 348 19.09 10.31 3.32
CA SER A 348 19.62 10.16 1.95
C SER A 348 20.94 10.92 1.79
N ASN A 349 20.98 12.20 2.22
CA ASN A 349 22.20 13.01 2.18
C ASN A 349 23.34 12.43 3.03
N ALA A 350 23.03 11.93 4.23
CA ALA A 350 24.02 11.30 5.10
C ALA A 350 24.60 10.00 4.51
N ILE A 351 23.76 9.21 3.85
CA ILE A 351 24.17 7.98 3.16
C ILE A 351 24.99 8.30 1.91
N ALA A 352 24.61 9.32 1.13
CA ALA A 352 25.36 9.75 -0.04
C ALA A 352 26.78 10.20 0.34
N ALA A 353 26.92 11.04 1.37
CA ALA A 353 28.22 11.46 1.88
C ALA A 353 29.08 10.27 2.34
N GLU A 354 28.45 9.30 3.00
CA GLU A 354 29.12 8.08 3.45
C GLU A 354 29.53 7.16 2.28
N LEU A 355 28.67 7.02 1.27
CA LEU A 355 28.98 6.24 0.07
C LEU A 355 30.18 6.86 -0.66
N THR A 356 30.23 8.18 -0.82
CA THR A 356 31.40 8.89 -1.38
C THR A 356 32.67 8.66 -0.56
N SER A 357 32.57 8.62 0.77
CA SER A 357 33.69 8.30 1.67
C SER A 357 34.20 6.86 1.45
N VAL A 358 33.29 5.90 1.35
CA VAL A 358 33.62 4.49 1.09
C VAL A 358 34.23 4.32 -0.30
N GLU A 359 33.65 4.92 -1.33
CA GLU A 359 34.17 4.90 -2.70
C GLU A 359 35.56 5.50 -2.78
N SER A 360 35.80 6.63 -2.11
CA SER A 360 37.12 7.26 -2.03
C SER A 360 38.15 6.34 -1.36
N ALA A 361 37.75 5.61 -0.32
CA ALA A 361 38.63 4.66 0.36
C ALA A 361 38.89 3.38 -0.47
N GLU A 362 37.87 2.88 -1.17
CA GLU A 362 38.00 1.79 -2.14
C GLU A 362 38.93 2.17 -3.29
N GLN A 363 38.78 3.39 -3.83
CA GLN A 363 39.65 3.90 -4.89
C GLN A 363 41.10 3.98 -4.43
N ARG A 364 41.38 4.48 -3.21
CA ARG A 364 42.75 4.48 -2.65
C ARG A 364 43.31 3.07 -2.47
N ALA A 365 42.48 2.10 -2.08
CA ALA A 365 42.89 0.70 -1.97
C ALA A 365 43.12 0.06 -3.34
N GLY A 366 42.26 0.37 -4.32
CA GLY A 366 42.36 -0.02 -5.72
C GLY A 366 43.61 0.52 -6.38
N ASP A 367 43.93 1.81 -6.18
CA ASP A 367 45.14 2.46 -6.68
C ASP A 367 46.40 1.78 -6.14
N ARG A 368 46.44 1.41 -4.85
CA ARG A 368 47.55 0.63 -4.29
C ARG A 368 47.69 -0.75 -4.94
N ARG A 369 46.58 -1.44 -5.21
CA ARG A 369 46.60 -2.73 -5.91
C ARG A 369 47.05 -2.55 -7.35
N ARG A 370 46.54 -1.54 -8.06
CA ARG A 370 46.92 -1.21 -9.44
C ARG A 370 48.39 -0.87 -9.51
N ILE A 371 48.92 -0.05 -8.60
CA ILE A 371 50.36 0.24 -8.51
C ILE A 371 51.14 -1.06 -8.30
N ARG A 372 50.73 -1.93 -7.38
CA ARG A 372 51.39 -3.23 -7.17
C ARG A 372 51.34 -4.12 -8.41
N THR A 373 50.21 -4.18 -9.10
CA THR A 373 50.04 -4.94 -10.34
C THR A 373 50.87 -4.35 -11.47
N VAL A 374 50.88 -3.03 -11.65
CA VAL A 374 51.70 -2.35 -12.66
C VAL A 374 53.17 -2.57 -12.36
N VAL A 375 53.62 -2.41 -11.11
CA VAL A 375 55.01 -2.70 -10.70
C VAL A 375 55.35 -4.17 -10.96
N ALA A 376 54.47 -5.11 -10.64
CA ALA A 376 54.67 -6.53 -10.93
C ALA A 376 54.73 -6.82 -12.44
N VAL A 377 53.84 -6.23 -13.24
CA VAL A 377 53.83 -6.37 -14.70
C VAL A 377 55.08 -5.75 -15.30
N THR A 378 55.45 -4.53 -14.92
CA THR A 378 56.70 -3.89 -15.36
C THR A 378 57.91 -4.74 -14.98
N PHE A 379 57.97 -5.27 -13.76
CA PHE A 379 59.03 -6.18 -13.34
C PHE A 379 59.09 -7.43 -14.23
N VAL A 380 57.96 -8.10 -14.47
CA VAL A 380 57.89 -9.26 -15.37
C VAL A 380 58.31 -8.89 -16.78
N THR A 381 57.85 -7.77 -17.33
CA THR A 381 58.20 -7.31 -18.68
C THR A 381 59.69 -6.95 -18.77
N THR A 382 60.27 -6.32 -17.76
CA THR A 382 61.71 -6.02 -17.68
C THR A 382 62.51 -7.31 -17.65
N VAL A 383 62.14 -8.27 -16.79
CA VAL A 383 62.82 -9.57 -16.70
C VAL A 383 62.72 -10.32 -18.03
N THR A 384 61.53 -10.44 -18.61
CA THR A 384 61.33 -11.09 -19.91
C THR A 384 62.11 -10.37 -21.02
N GLY A 385 62.09 -9.04 -21.05
CA GLY A 385 62.85 -8.25 -22.02
C GLY A 385 64.35 -8.46 -21.89
N THR A 386 64.89 -8.48 -20.67
CA THR A 386 66.30 -8.81 -20.42
C THR A 386 66.63 -10.24 -20.83
N LEU A 387 65.73 -11.19 -20.58
CA LEU A 387 65.88 -12.58 -21.02
C LEU A 387 65.91 -12.65 -22.55
N SER A 388 65.00 -11.96 -23.24
CA SER A 388 64.96 -11.90 -24.71
C SER A 388 66.22 -11.26 -25.29
N LEU A 389 66.78 -10.24 -24.63
CA LEU A 389 68.03 -9.60 -25.03
C LEU A 389 69.22 -10.54 -24.83
N LEU A 390 69.25 -11.28 -23.72
CA LEU A 390 70.23 -12.33 -23.45
C LEU A 390 70.14 -13.46 -24.50
N PHE A 391 68.93 -13.88 -24.86
CA PHE A 391 68.70 -14.84 -25.95
C PHE A 391 69.15 -14.29 -27.31
N GLY A 392 68.89 -13.02 -27.60
CA GLY A 392 69.39 -12.36 -28.80
C GLY A 392 70.91 -12.31 -28.83
N PHE A 393 71.56 -12.03 -27.69
CA PHE A 393 73.01 -12.04 -27.54
C PHE A 393 73.60 -13.45 -27.76
N PHE A 394 73.01 -14.49 -27.16
CA PHE A 394 73.46 -15.88 -27.38
C PHE A 394 73.18 -16.36 -28.82
N GLY A 395 72.09 -15.91 -29.44
CA GLY A 395 71.78 -16.20 -30.85
C GLY A 395 72.74 -15.50 -31.83
N ILE A 396 73.18 -14.27 -31.52
CA ILE A 396 74.11 -13.49 -32.36
C ILE A 396 75.58 -13.87 -32.11
N ASN A 397 75.97 -14.17 -30.86
CA ASN A 397 77.31 -14.62 -30.48
C ASN A 397 77.46 -16.15 -30.49
N ALA A 398 76.67 -16.84 -31.31
CA ALA A 398 76.65 -18.30 -31.45
C ALA A 398 77.99 -18.94 -31.92
N ARG A 399 79.08 -18.16 -32.06
CA ARG A 399 80.45 -18.67 -32.22
C ARG A 399 81.09 -19.17 -30.91
N GLN A 400 80.46 -18.91 -29.76
CA GLN A 400 80.90 -19.43 -28.45
C GLN A 400 79.97 -20.52 -27.88
N VAL A 401 78.98 -20.94 -28.66
CA VAL A 401 78.17 -22.15 -28.38
C VAL A 401 78.83 -23.29 -29.14
N ASP A 402 79.09 -24.40 -28.45
CA ASP A 402 79.81 -25.57 -28.95
C ASP A 402 79.26 -26.01 -30.33
N GLU A 403 80.05 -25.86 -31.39
CA GLU A 403 79.63 -26.02 -32.80
C GLU A 403 79.15 -27.46 -33.11
N HIS A 404 79.44 -28.40 -32.21
CA HIS A 404 79.06 -29.81 -32.28
C HIS A 404 77.75 -30.16 -31.55
N ARG A 405 77.03 -29.21 -30.94
CA ARG A 405 75.76 -29.49 -30.23
C ARG A 405 74.58 -28.74 -30.82
N SER A 406 73.49 -29.47 -31.03
CA SER A 406 72.23 -28.93 -31.57
C SER A 406 71.52 -28.05 -30.55
N MET A 407 70.83 -27.02 -31.03
CA MET A 407 69.97 -26.12 -30.23
C MET A 407 68.81 -26.84 -29.51
N PHE A 408 68.54 -28.09 -29.90
CA PHE A 408 67.52 -28.97 -29.33
C PHE A 408 68.11 -30.08 -28.43
N ASP A 409 69.38 -29.94 -28.03
CA ASP A 409 70.01 -30.89 -27.12
C ASP A 409 69.39 -30.83 -25.72
N ASP A 410 69.31 -31.97 -25.06
CA ASP A 410 68.55 -32.17 -23.81
C ASP A 410 69.17 -31.41 -22.60
N SER A 411 70.35 -30.85 -22.82
CA SER A 411 71.05 -29.96 -21.90
C SER A 411 70.39 -28.58 -21.78
N TYR A 412 69.59 -28.14 -22.77
CA TYR A 412 68.87 -26.86 -22.78
C TYR A 412 67.39 -26.97 -22.34
N THR A 413 66.88 -28.19 -22.15
CA THR A 413 65.52 -28.50 -21.66
C THR A 413 65.10 -27.77 -20.38
N PRO A 414 65.96 -27.60 -19.34
CA PRO A 414 65.57 -26.83 -18.15
C PRO A 414 65.28 -25.34 -18.46
N ILE A 415 65.92 -24.77 -19.49
CA ILE A 415 65.70 -23.38 -19.90
C ILE A 415 64.35 -23.26 -20.62
N TYR A 416 64.04 -24.16 -21.54
CA TYR A 416 62.74 -24.17 -22.23
C TYR A 416 61.56 -24.42 -21.27
N ALA A 417 61.75 -25.28 -20.27
CA ALA A 417 60.74 -25.53 -19.24
C ALA A 417 60.45 -24.28 -18.39
N LEU A 418 61.48 -23.52 -18.01
CA LEU A 418 61.33 -22.26 -17.28
C LEU A 418 60.51 -21.23 -18.09
N ILE A 419 60.76 -21.15 -19.40
CA ILE A 419 60.05 -20.22 -20.30
C ILE A 419 58.57 -20.61 -20.42
N ALA A 420 58.29 -21.90 -20.65
CA ALA A 420 56.92 -22.40 -20.74
C ALA A 420 56.14 -22.12 -19.44
N LEU A 421 56.79 -22.26 -18.28
CA LEU A 421 56.21 -21.94 -16.97
C LEU A 421 55.84 -20.46 -16.84
N ILE A 422 56.75 -19.56 -17.23
CA ILE A 422 56.49 -18.11 -17.20
C ILE A 422 55.32 -17.73 -18.12
N LEU A 423 55.26 -18.30 -19.32
CA LEU A 423 54.18 -18.06 -20.28
C LEU A 423 52.82 -18.58 -19.75
N ALA A 424 52.80 -19.78 -19.15
CA ALA A 424 51.62 -20.37 -18.56
C ALA A 424 51.09 -19.54 -17.38
N CYS A 425 51.97 -19.03 -16.52
CA CYS A 425 51.59 -18.12 -15.44
C CYS A 425 50.93 -16.83 -15.96
N ALA A 426 51.46 -16.24 -17.04
CA ALA A 426 50.88 -15.04 -17.64
C ALA A 426 49.45 -15.27 -18.18
N VAL A 427 49.24 -16.38 -18.90
CA VAL A 427 47.91 -16.74 -19.43
C VAL A 427 46.92 -17.05 -18.29
N GLY A 428 47.37 -17.73 -17.23
CA GLY A 428 46.54 -18.02 -16.06
C GLY A 428 46.04 -16.75 -15.35
N ILE A 429 46.90 -15.75 -15.18
CA ILE A 429 46.54 -14.46 -14.57
C ILE A 429 45.51 -13.73 -15.44
N PHE A 430 45.71 -13.69 -16.76
CA PHE A 430 44.78 -13.04 -17.68
C PHE A 430 43.39 -13.71 -17.71
N GLY A 431 43.35 -15.05 -17.74
CA GLY A 431 42.11 -15.82 -17.70
C GLY A 431 41.32 -15.60 -16.40
N GLY A 432 42.01 -15.54 -15.26
CA GLY A 432 41.38 -15.28 -13.96
C GLY A 432 40.68 -13.92 -13.87
N MET A 433 41.28 -12.87 -14.43
CA MET A 433 40.68 -11.52 -14.47
C MET A 433 39.41 -11.48 -15.31
N ARG A 434 39.45 -12.06 -16.52
CA ARG A 434 38.31 -12.11 -17.46
C ARG A 434 37.13 -12.91 -16.91
N LEU A 435 37.42 -13.96 -16.13
CA LEU A 435 36.37 -14.75 -15.48
C LEU A 435 35.73 -13.94 -14.35
N HIS A 436 36.51 -13.26 -13.51
CA HIS A 436 35.98 -12.45 -12.41
C HIS A 436 34.99 -11.38 -12.88
N GLU A 437 35.31 -10.69 -13.98
CA GLU A 437 34.49 -9.63 -14.58
C GLU A 437 33.13 -10.15 -15.12
N ARG A 438 33.12 -11.35 -15.73
CA ARG A 438 31.87 -11.98 -16.19
C ARG A 438 30.98 -12.49 -15.06
N TRP A 439 31.57 -12.80 -13.90
CA TRP A 439 30.81 -13.24 -12.73
C TRP A 439 30.15 -12.06 -12.00
N THR A 440 30.74 -10.87 -12.05
CA THR A 440 30.13 -9.65 -11.47
C THR A 440 28.93 -9.16 -12.28
N GLU A 441 29.03 -9.12 -13.62
CA GLU A 441 27.92 -8.69 -14.50
C GLU A 441 26.68 -9.60 -14.40
N ARG A 442 26.87 -10.90 -14.16
CA ARG A 442 25.75 -11.84 -14.00
C ARG A 442 24.98 -11.63 -12.69
N ARG A 443 25.60 -11.00 -11.70
CA ARG A 443 24.99 -10.76 -10.38
C ARG A 443 24.10 -9.51 -10.36
N GLU A 444 24.30 -8.59 -11.31
CA GLU A 444 23.52 -7.35 -11.42
C GLU A 444 22.20 -7.52 -12.17
N ARG A 445 22.08 -8.53 -13.06
CA ARG A 445 20.86 -8.75 -13.85
C ARG A 445 19.68 -9.36 -13.08
N SER A 446 19.84 -9.69 -11.79
CA SER A 446 18.79 -10.31 -10.97
C SER A 446 18.10 -9.37 -9.97
N ARG A 447 18.19 -8.04 -10.13
CA ARG A 447 17.40 -7.09 -9.33
C ARG A 447 16.00 -6.92 -9.95
N ILE A 448 15.07 -7.66 -9.33
CA ILE A 448 13.66 -7.88 -9.68
C ILE A 448 12.78 -6.63 -9.41
N ARG A 449 11.60 -6.63 -10.04
CA ARG A 449 10.45 -5.71 -9.95
C ARG A 449 10.34 -4.96 -8.61
N THR A 450 10.37 -3.64 -8.72
CA THR A 450 10.34 -2.62 -7.66
C THR A 450 9.21 -2.77 -6.63
N TRP A 451 8.05 -3.28 -7.02
CA TRP A 451 6.89 -3.44 -6.13
C TRP A 451 7.07 -4.55 -5.07
N GLU A 452 7.70 -5.67 -5.44
CA GLU A 452 7.96 -6.80 -4.53
C GLU A 452 8.99 -6.44 -3.44
N THR A 453 9.88 -5.49 -3.71
CA THR A 453 10.97 -5.15 -2.80
C THR A 453 10.48 -4.42 -1.54
N ILE A 454 9.52 -3.50 -1.67
CA ILE A 454 9.01 -2.72 -0.53
C ILE A 454 7.88 -3.46 0.17
N HIS A 455 6.95 -4.07 -0.57
CA HIS A 455 5.91 -4.89 0.05
C HIS A 455 6.48 -6.17 0.64
N GLY A 456 7.53 -6.75 0.04
CA GLY A 456 8.29 -7.84 0.63
C GLY A 456 9.08 -7.43 1.87
N LEU A 457 9.62 -6.21 1.91
CA LEU A 457 10.29 -5.66 3.11
C LEU A 457 9.27 -5.34 4.21
N LEU A 458 8.13 -4.73 3.87
CA LEU A 458 7.01 -4.48 4.78
C LEU A 458 6.42 -5.79 5.31
N ALA A 459 6.26 -6.80 4.48
CA ALA A 459 5.81 -8.13 4.89
C ALA A 459 6.81 -8.80 5.83
N ARG A 460 8.10 -8.72 5.49
CA ARG A 460 9.18 -9.35 6.26
C ARG A 460 9.42 -8.67 7.61
N GLU A 461 9.33 -7.33 7.66
CA GLU A 461 9.74 -6.54 8.82
C GLU A 461 8.56 -6.06 9.68
N PHE A 462 7.39 -5.86 9.07
CA PHE A 462 6.24 -5.20 9.71
C PHE A 462 4.92 -5.97 9.56
N GLY A 463 4.94 -7.18 9.00
CA GLY A 463 3.78 -8.07 8.96
C GLY A 463 2.68 -7.64 7.98
N ALA A 464 3.02 -6.87 6.94
CA ALA A 464 2.11 -6.65 5.83
C ALA A 464 1.79 -7.98 5.13
N VAL A 465 0.52 -8.24 4.86
CA VAL A 465 0.09 -9.47 4.19
C VAL A 465 -0.12 -9.17 2.71
N ILE A 466 0.76 -9.72 1.88
CA ILE A 466 0.61 -9.68 0.42
C ILE A 466 -0.49 -10.66 0.04
N LEU A 467 -1.59 -10.13 -0.48
CA LEU A 467 -2.71 -10.90 -0.95
C LEU A 467 -2.57 -11.22 -2.44
N ASP A 468 -3.01 -12.41 -2.82
CA ASP A 468 -3.04 -12.87 -4.21
C ASP A 468 -4.34 -12.36 -4.89
N PRO A 469 -4.24 -11.48 -5.91
CA PRO A 469 -5.39 -10.94 -6.61
C PRO A 469 -6.31 -12.02 -7.20
N ALA A 470 -5.74 -13.16 -7.65
CA ALA A 470 -6.51 -14.26 -8.23
C ALA A 470 -7.47 -14.89 -7.21
N ARG A 471 -7.12 -14.85 -5.92
CA ARG A 471 -7.96 -15.37 -4.82
C ARG A 471 -9.03 -14.39 -4.37
N MET A 472 -8.88 -13.09 -4.66
CA MET A 472 -9.90 -12.10 -4.35
C MET A 472 -11.08 -12.12 -5.32
N ALA A 473 -10.84 -12.47 -6.59
CA ALA A 473 -11.87 -12.50 -7.63
C ALA A 473 -12.89 -13.63 -7.47
N THR A 474 -12.59 -14.66 -6.68
CA THR A 474 -13.53 -15.76 -6.44
C THR A 474 -14.56 -15.34 -5.39
N SER A 475 -15.75 -14.95 -5.85
CA SER A 475 -16.94 -14.93 -4.97
C SER A 475 -17.13 -16.33 -4.38
N PRO A 476 -17.37 -16.49 -3.05
CA PRO A 476 -17.75 -17.78 -2.51
C PRO A 476 -19.06 -18.24 -3.17
N PRO A 477 -19.25 -19.54 -3.42
CA PRO A 477 -20.49 -20.04 -3.99
C PRO A 477 -21.65 -19.67 -3.05
N THR A 478 -22.67 -19.06 -3.62
CA THR A 478 -23.96 -18.84 -2.95
C THR A 478 -24.38 -20.16 -2.28
N PRO A 479 -24.71 -20.18 -0.97
CA PRO A 479 -25.18 -21.41 -0.36
C PRO A 479 -26.47 -21.83 -1.08
N THR A 480 -26.40 -22.95 -1.78
CA THR A 480 -27.55 -23.60 -2.39
C THR A 480 -28.50 -23.97 -1.26
N VAL A 481 -29.57 -23.19 -1.11
CA VAL A 481 -30.75 -23.61 -0.34
C VAL A 481 -31.19 -24.95 -0.95
N PRO A 482 -31.32 -26.04 -0.17
CA PRO A 482 -31.83 -27.31 -0.70
C PRO A 482 -33.25 -27.08 -1.23
N GLY A 483 -33.37 -27.00 -2.55
CA GLY A 483 -34.61 -26.77 -3.24
C GLY A 483 -35.60 -27.89 -2.94
N SER A 484 -36.72 -27.47 -2.36
CA SER A 484 -38.02 -28.14 -2.38
C SER A 484 -38.25 -28.91 -3.69
N ARG A 485 -38.57 -30.20 -3.56
CA ARG A 485 -39.12 -31.03 -4.63
C ARG A 485 -40.30 -30.31 -5.30
N THR A 486 -40.12 -29.93 -6.55
CA THR A 486 -41.20 -29.51 -7.44
C THR A 486 -42.07 -30.73 -7.76
N ARG A 487 -43.34 -30.64 -7.38
CA ARG A 487 -44.42 -31.56 -7.78
C ARG A 487 -44.69 -31.39 -9.28
N PRO A 488 -44.87 -32.47 -10.06
CA PRO A 488 -45.17 -32.36 -11.48
C PRO A 488 -46.59 -31.80 -11.70
N PRO A 489 -46.83 -31.10 -12.83
CA PRO A 489 -48.06 -30.38 -13.09
C PRO A 489 -49.22 -31.34 -13.40
N ASP A 490 -50.38 -31.00 -12.83
CA ASP A 490 -51.64 -31.73 -12.92
C ASP A 490 -52.14 -31.93 -14.36
N GLU A 491 -52.72 -33.11 -14.55
CA GLU A 491 -53.49 -33.59 -15.69
C GLU A 491 -54.70 -32.68 -16.00
N GLU A 492 -55.00 -32.56 -17.29
CA GLU A 492 -56.24 -31.96 -17.80
C GLU A 492 -57.49 -32.66 -17.23
N PRO A 493 -58.55 -31.92 -16.88
CA PRO A 493 -59.82 -32.53 -16.51
C PRO A 493 -60.59 -33.00 -17.76
N GLN A 494 -60.77 -34.32 -17.88
CA GLN A 494 -61.77 -34.92 -18.78
C GLN A 494 -63.20 -34.62 -18.29
N PRO A 495 -64.16 -34.36 -19.20
CA PRO A 495 -65.56 -34.18 -18.86
C PRO A 495 -66.26 -35.54 -18.76
N SER A 496 -66.59 -35.98 -17.54
CA SER A 496 -67.46 -37.14 -17.32
C SER A 496 -68.93 -36.71 -17.32
N GLY A 497 -69.70 -37.35 -18.20
CA GLY A 497 -71.11 -37.12 -18.42
C GLY A 497 -72.07 -37.57 -17.31
N THR A 498 -73.32 -37.28 -17.63
CA THR A 498 -74.62 -37.43 -16.95
C THR A 498 -74.89 -38.66 -16.07
N PRO A 499 -75.81 -38.53 -15.08
CA PRO A 499 -76.28 -39.61 -14.24
C PRO A 499 -77.48 -40.35 -14.85
N THR A 500 -77.53 -41.67 -14.73
CA THR A 500 -78.78 -42.42 -14.84
C THR A 500 -78.71 -43.70 -14.01
N GLN A 501 -79.66 -43.77 -13.07
CA GLN A 501 -80.18 -44.90 -12.26
C GLN A 501 -79.26 -45.57 -11.26
#